data_AF-A0A1E5IPP3-F1
#
_entry.id   AF-A0A1E5IPP3-F1
#
_cell.length_a   1.000
_cell.length_b   1.000
_cell.length_c   1.000
_cell.angle_alpha   90.00
_cell.angle_beta   90.00
_cell.angle_gamma   90.00
#
_symmetry.space_group_name_H-M   'P 1'
#
loop_
_entity.id
_entity.type
_entity.pdbx_description
1 polymer ?
#
loop_
_entity_poly.entity_id
_entity_poly.type
_entity_poly.pdbx_seq_one_letter_code
_entity_poly.pdbx_strand_id
1 'polypeptide(L)'
;MATTNFFKHSIIYTAMTFAALTTAGCANQTTQGKYVDGVHQVQAKGKKSQIKLEVNVEQGSIVSIKTKSHNETESLFLNAERLLPQIVKNNGHEGIDAVSGATYSSNGILKAVNRIPRSNGIQPEYVAVGAKDDSSSDDFKLKWSIQPKLGLITGDYYYQEARFRQGHMGSMTIVTNSDDINDVILAEFNESGRPNYYTRLYQDVPKRMSEYNFSMGKKKGTAWVQSALTMEKLMVAQDKLTFEPNPDHDPKLANKLKEPNRLKYLGIDVVAGASNSIQQSMIPLTAKIYNDIHSNGTHYKFYQHAEKINDAKGKWTGVTAMLRIVVDTDTKQITKAHFDEIFADEKAQISDASLKKFYRQSKYDSINYVEPARIGFNVMIDALNVHLQEGGSLFDINDLPATGDSGSYAATGFTKRSDAWDRYLVQAEILYTQMRADGVIVEHKKPSSK
;
A
#
# COMPACT_ATOMS: atom_id res chain seq x y z
N MET A 1 68.10 -34.23 62.47
CA MET A 1 68.40 -34.94 63.73
C MET A 1 67.73 -34.18 64.86
N ALA A 2 67.24 -34.91 65.88
CA ALA A 2 66.54 -34.44 67.07
C ALA A 2 65.06 -34.08 66.86
N THR A 3 64.08 -34.55 67.65
CA THR A 3 63.96 -35.73 68.52
C THR A 3 62.49 -35.83 68.91
N THR A 4 62.01 -37.07 68.97
CA THR A 4 60.85 -37.61 69.69
C THR A 4 60.37 -36.88 70.94
N ASN A 5 59.06 -36.93 71.19
CA ASN A 5 58.56 -37.41 72.49
C ASN A 5 57.17 -38.05 72.44
N PHE A 6 57.03 -39.04 73.33
CA PHE A 6 56.14 -40.20 73.32
C PHE A 6 54.82 -40.00 74.10
N PHE A 7 53.77 -40.67 73.62
CA PHE A 7 52.73 -41.44 74.33
C PHE A 7 51.89 -40.81 75.46
N LYS A 8 50.56 -41.00 75.39
CA LYS A 8 49.86 -42.18 75.96
C LYS A 8 48.40 -42.29 75.47
N HIS A 9 48.00 -43.54 75.24
CA HIS A 9 46.67 -44.02 74.85
C HIS A 9 45.64 -43.93 75.99
N SER A 10 44.37 -43.72 75.62
CA SER A 10 43.25 -44.49 76.16
C SER A 10 42.14 -44.59 75.10
N ILE A 11 41.87 -45.82 74.67
CA ILE A 11 40.73 -46.24 73.85
C ILE A 11 39.71 -46.85 74.81
N ILE A 12 38.47 -46.35 74.82
CA ILE A 12 37.26 -47.19 74.98
C ILE A 12 36.16 -46.61 74.07
N TYR A 13 35.65 -47.46 73.18
CA TYR A 13 34.55 -47.27 72.24
C TYR A 13 33.20 -47.07 72.95
N THR A 14 32.22 -46.41 72.31
CA THR A 14 30.96 -47.06 71.84
C THR A 14 30.02 -46.06 71.15
N ALA A 15 29.52 -46.51 70.00
CA ALA A 15 28.27 -46.17 69.28
C ALA A 15 28.09 -44.80 68.60
N MET A 16 28.23 -44.86 67.27
CA MET A 16 27.64 -43.95 66.29
C MET A 16 26.17 -43.64 66.59
N THR A 17 25.84 -42.35 66.64
CA THR A 17 24.50 -41.86 66.28
C THR A 17 24.67 -40.59 65.46
N PHE A 18 24.02 -40.62 64.29
CA PHE A 18 24.16 -39.69 63.18
C PHE A 18 23.73 -38.27 63.59
N ALA A 19 24.54 -37.30 63.19
CA ALA A 19 24.36 -35.89 63.50
C ALA A 19 23.07 -35.30 62.91
N ALA A 20 22.48 -34.41 63.71
CA ALA A 20 21.40 -33.52 63.38
C ALA A 20 21.79 -32.52 62.29
N LEU A 21 20.81 -32.12 61.46
CA LEU A 21 20.51 -30.70 61.25
C LEU A 21 19.08 -30.55 60.69
N THR A 22 18.18 -30.11 61.56
CA THR A 22 16.82 -29.67 61.22
C THR A 22 16.89 -28.47 60.28
N THR A 23 16.60 -28.68 59.01
CA THR A 23 16.24 -27.62 58.09
C THR A 23 14.72 -27.60 57.99
N ALA A 24 14.13 -26.46 58.34
CA ALA A 24 12.72 -26.19 58.06
C ALA A 24 12.54 -26.27 56.54
N GLY A 25 11.89 -27.34 56.08
CA GLY A 25 11.51 -27.51 54.69
C GLY A 25 10.46 -26.47 54.31
N CYS A 26 10.90 -25.30 53.86
CA CYS A 26 10.12 -24.57 52.86
C CYS A 26 10.23 -25.41 51.59
N ALA A 27 9.16 -26.15 51.30
CA ALA A 27 9.01 -26.93 50.10
C ALA A 27 9.45 -26.09 48.90
N ASN A 28 10.49 -26.54 48.21
CA ASN A 28 10.72 -26.16 46.82
C ASN A 28 9.49 -26.65 46.05
N GLN A 29 8.48 -25.79 45.91
CA GLN A 29 7.50 -25.93 44.85
C GLN A 29 8.28 -25.71 43.56
N THR A 30 8.64 -26.81 42.93
CA THR A 30 8.90 -26.88 41.50
C THR A 30 7.75 -26.13 40.82
N THR A 31 7.99 -24.90 40.36
CA THR A 31 7.02 -24.12 39.58
C THR A 31 6.77 -24.87 38.29
N GLN A 32 5.75 -25.72 38.30
CA GLN A 32 5.31 -26.49 37.16
C GLN A 32 4.36 -25.59 36.35
N GLY A 33 4.92 -24.66 35.57
CA GLY A 33 4.12 -23.79 34.70
C GLY A 33 4.88 -22.57 34.17
N LYS A 34 4.23 -21.79 33.31
CA LYS A 34 4.83 -20.73 32.49
C LYS A 34 5.00 -19.40 33.22
N TYR A 35 4.11 -19.10 34.17
CA TYR A 35 4.08 -17.83 34.90
C TYR A 35 4.31 -18.01 36.40
N VAL A 36 4.65 -16.93 37.09
CA VAL A 36 4.72 -16.91 38.55
C VAL A 36 3.30 -16.81 39.12
N ASP A 37 2.97 -17.65 40.11
CA ASP A 37 1.67 -17.67 40.75
C ASP A 37 1.34 -16.35 41.47
N GLY A 38 0.05 -16.02 41.53
CA GLY A 38 -0.48 -14.84 42.22
C GLY A 38 -1.32 -13.92 41.33
N VAL A 39 -1.75 -12.80 41.92
CA VAL A 39 -2.56 -11.77 41.24
C VAL A 39 -1.65 -10.66 40.73
N HIS A 40 -1.59 -10.51 39.42
CA HIS A 40 -0.71 -9.56 38.73
C HIS A 40 -1.51 -8.41 38.13
N GLN A 41 -1.10 -7.17 38.44
CA GLN A 41 -1.63 -5.96 37.80
C GLN A 41 -0.67 -5.54 36.69
N VAL A 42 -1.09 -5.73 35.44
CA VAL A 42 -0.28 -5.41 34.26
C VAL A 42 -0.95 -4.33 33.44
N GLN A 43 -0.15 -3.50 32.77
CA GLN A 43 -0.68 -2.44 31.92
C GLN A 43 0.18 -2.22 30.69
N ALA A 44 -0.44 -1.79 29.59
CA ALA A 44 0.27 -1.31 28.42
C ALA A 44 -0.56 -0.28 27.64
N LYS A 45 0.13 0.49 26.79
CA LYS A 45 -0.48 1.52 25.94
C LYS A 45 -1.34 0.84 24.85
N GLY A 46 -2.64 1.18 24.83
CA GLY A 46 -3.56 0.92 23.72
C GLY A 46 -3.56 2.08 22.73
N LYS A 47 -4.69 2.32 22.05
CA LYS A 47 -4.81 3.39 21.04
C LYS A 47 -4.84 4.79 21.64
N LYS A 48 -5.65 4.99 22.67
CA LYS A 48 -5.94 6.29 23.31
C LYS A 48 -5.41 6.39 24.73
N SER A 49 -5.22 5.26 25.41
CA SER A 49 -5.00 5.22 26.85
C SER A 49 -4.15 4.02 27.28
N GLN A 50 -3.80 3.97 28.58
CA GLN A 50 -3.27 2.75 29.19
C GLN A 50 -4.43 1.79 29.48
N ILE A 51 -4.29 0.54 29.06
CA ILE A 51 -5.19 -0.55 29.40
C ILE A 51 -4.59 -1.28 30.60
N LYS A 52 -5.31 -1.31 31.72
CA LYS A 52 -4.91 -2.01 32.95
C LYS A 52 -5.69 -3.30 33.10
N LEU A 53 -4.99 -4.42 33.31
CA LEU A 53 -5.54 -5.75 33.46
C LEU A 53 -5.10 -6.35 34.80
N GLU A 54 -6.02 -7.05 35.44
CA GLU A 54 -5.77 -7.92 36.59
C GLU A 54 -5.76 -9.37 36.10
N VAL A 55 -4.64 -10.07 36.30
CA VAL A 55 -4.43 -11.44 35.85
C VAL A 55 -4.19 -12.33 37.05
N ASN A 56 -5.02 -13.35 37.26
CA ASN A 56 -4.80 -14.35 38.30
C ASN A 56 -4.07 -15.56 37.68
N VAL A 57 -2.98 -15.98 38.32
CA VAL A 57 -2.15 -17.12 37.93
C VAL A 57 -2.13 -18.14 39.06
N GLU A 58 -2.49 -19.38 38.76
CA GLU A 58 -2.45 -20.51 39.68
C GLU A 58 -1.76 -21.69 39.00
N GLN A 59 -0.86 -22.39 39.71
CA GLN A 59 -0.11 -23.54 39.16
C GLN A 59 0.60 -23.19 37.84
N GLY A 60 1.17 -21.99 37.81
CA GLY A 60 1.89 -21.37 36.71
C GLY A 60 1.08 -21.15 35.43
N SER A 61 -0.24 -21.11 35.52
CA SER A 61 -1.16 -20.90 34.40
C SER A 61 -2.15 -19.76 34.65
N ILE A 62 -2.50 -19.00 33.61
CA ILE A 62 -3.47 -17.91 33.69
C ILE A 62 -4.88 -18.51 33.87
N VAL A 63 -5.48 -18.32 35.05
CA VAL A 63 -6.83 -18.81 35.36
C VAL A 63 -7.92 -17.78 35.09
N SER A 64 -7.60 -16.49 35.23
CA SER A 64 -8.54 -15.42 34.89
C SER A 64 -7.82 -14.13 34.53
N ILE A 65 -8.49 -13.32 33.72
CA ILE A 65 -8.04 -11.99 33.34
C ILE A 65 -9.24 -11.04 33.30
N LYS A 66 -9.10 -9.85 33.88
CA LYS A 66 -10.15 -8.84 33.94
C LYS A 66 -9.61 -7.47 33.59
N THR A 67 -10.38 -6.70 32.83
CA THR A 67 -10.07 -5.30 32.58
C THR A 67 -10.40 -4.47 33.82
N LYS A 68 -9.43 -3.71 34.33
CA LYS A 68 -9.61 -2.81 35.50
C LYS A 68 -9.95 -1.39 35.08
N SER A 69 -9.27 -0.87 34.05
CA SER A 69 -9.52 0.47 33.53
C SER A 69 -8.94 0.67 32.13
N HIS A 70 -9.62 1.45 31.30
CA HIS A 70 -9.14 2.00 30.04
C HIS A 70 -9.92 3.29 29.71
N ASN A 71 -9.44 4.07 28.74
CA ASN A 71 -10.16 5.20 28.13
C ASN A 71 -10.10 5.10 26.58
N GLU A 72 -10.20 3.88 26.08
CA GLU A 72 -10.32 3.56 24.66
C GLU A 72 -11.70 3.94 24.09
N THR A 73 -11.87 3.93 22.77
CA THR A 73 -13.23 4.03 22.20
C THR A 73 -13.99 2.75 22.54
N GLU A 74 -15.06 2.87 23.32
CA GLU A 74 -15.83 1.75 23.89
C GLU A 74 -16.14 0.63 22.88
N SER A 75 -16.77 0.97 21.75
CA SER A 75 -17.15 -0.01 20.72
C SER A 75 -15.97 -0.74 20.08
N LEU A 76 -14.78 -0.14 20.07
CA LEU A 76 -13.56 -0.78 19.58
C LEU A 76 -12.89 -1.59 20.68
N PHE A 77 -12.93 -1.13 21.93
CA PHE A 77 -12.37 -1.85 23.05
C PHE A 77 -13.13 -3.13 23.36
N LEU A 78 -14.47 -3.09 23.32
CA LEU A 78 -15.32 -4.29 23.46
C LEU A 78 -14.93 -5.37 22.45
N ASN A 79 -14.52 -4.98 21.23
CA ASN A 79 -14.03 -5.93 20.23
C ASN A 79 -12.65 -6.50 20.61
N ALA A 80 -11.73 -5.70 21.14
CA ALA A 80 -10.42 -6.16 21.61
C ALA A 80 -10.51 -7.03 22.88
N GLU A 81 -11.43 -6.73 23.78
CA GLU A 81 -11.64 -7.45 25.05
C GLU A 81 -12.08 -8.90 24.82
N ARG A 82 -12.63 -9.23 23.65
CA ARG A 82 -12.92 -10.61 23.24
C ARG A 82 -11.69 -11.52 23.16
N LEU A 83 -10.47 -10.96 23.24
CA LEU A 83 -9.24 -11.74 23.34
C LEU A 83 -9.02 -12.34 24.73
N LEU A 84 -9.63 -11.78 25.79
CA LEU A 84 -9.42 -12.21 27.17
C LEU A 84 -9.68 -13.72 27.38
N PRO A 85 -10.80 -14.31 26.91
CA PRO A 85 -11.01 -15.76 27.01
C PRO A 85 -10.00 -16.58 26.22
N GLN A 86 -9.54 -16.06 25.07
CA GLN A 86 -8.53 -16.73 24.24
C GLN A 86 -7.16 -16.74 24.92
N ILE A 87 -6.80 -15.66 25.63
CA ILE A 87 -5.55 -15.56 26.41
C ILE A 87 -5.54 -16.59 27.55
N VAL A 88 -6.65 -16.74 28.26
CA VAL A 88 -6.82 -17.77 29.31
C VAL A 88 -6.68 -19.15 28.68
N LYS A 89 -7.43 -19.43 27.60
CA LYS A 89 -7.40 -20.71 26.90
C LYS A 89 -5.99 -21.09 26.39
N ASN A 90 -5.24 -20.12 25.88
CA ASN A 90 -3.90 -20.34 25.32
C ASN A 90 -2.79 -20.28 26.39
N ASN A 91 -3.13 -19.98 27.64
CA ASN A 91 -2.17 -19.71 28.70
C ASN A 91 -1.09 -18.68 28.25
N GLY A 92 -1.52 -17.58 27.65
CA GLY A 92 -0.63 -16.53 27.15
C GLY A 92 -1.14 -15.77 25.94
N HIS A 93 -0.28 -14.87 25.44
CA HIS A 93 -0.56 -13.99 24.32
C HIS A 93 0.01 -14.51 22.99
N GLU A 94 0.86 -15.54 23.04
CA GLU A 94 1.55 -16.07 21.89
C GLU A 94 0.58 -16.75 20.91
N GLY A 95 0.75 -16.46 19.62
CA GLY A 95 -0.11 -17.00 18.56
C GLY A 95 -1.54 -16.45 18.56
N ILE A 96 -1.82 -15.40 19.34
CA ILE A 96 -3.11 -14.69 19.30
C ILE A 96 -2.99 -13.49 18.36
N ASP A 97 -3.83 -13.47 17.34
CA ASP A 97 -3.93 -12.35 16.41
C ASP A 97 -4.74 -11.18 17.00
N ALA A 98 -4.43 -9.97 16.55
CA ALA A 98 -5.25 -8.80 16.89
C ALA A 98 -6.62 -8.83 16.20
N VAL A 99 -7.64 -8.31 16.88
CA VAL A 99 -8.99 -8.21 16.32
C VAL A 99 -9.04 -7.11 15.26
N SER A 100 -9.54 -7.46 14.07
CA SER A 100 -9.72 -6.50 12.97
C SER A 100 -10.63 -5.34 13.38
N GLY A 101 -10.17 -4.10 13.16
CA GLY A 101 -10.87 -2.89 13.59
C GLY A 101 -10.55 -2.44 15.03
N ALA A 102 -9.91 -3.29 15.84
CA ALA A 102 -9.52 -3.00 17.22
C ALA A 102 -8.02 -3.28 17.48
N THR A 103 -7.19 -3.16 16.45
CA THR A 103 -5.80 -3.65 16.43
C THR A 103 -4.91 -3.02 17.51
N TYR A 104 -4.95 -1.70 17.69
CA TYR A 104 -4.13 -1.02 18.71
C TYR A 104 -4.54 -1.39 20.13
N SER A 105 -5.84 -1.48 20.40
CA SER A 105 -6.35 -1.90 21.71
C SER A 105 -6.08 -3.39 21.95
N SER A 106 -6.13 -4.23 20.91
CA SER A 106 -5.73 -5.64 20.95
C SER A 106 -4.25 -5.81 21.29
N ASN A 107 -3.37 -5.04 20.64
CA ASN A 107 -1.94 -5.04 20.95
C ASN A 107 -1.67 -4.51 22.36
N GLY A 108 -2.44 -3.54 22.84
CA GLY A 108 -2.38 -3.08 24.23
C GLY A 108 -2.69 -4.19 25.23
N ILE A 109 -3.73 -4.99 24.98
CA ILE A 109 -4.07 -6.15 25.84
C ILE A 109 -2.96 -7.20 25.80
N LEU A 110 -2.52 -7.62 24.60
CA LEU A 110 -1.50 -8.65 24.44
C LEU A 110 -0.14 -8.22 25.00
N LYS A 111 0.24 -6.95 24.85
CA LYS A 111 1.45 -6.37 25.43
C LYS A 111 1.38 -6.27 26.95
N ALA A 112 0.20 -6.00 27.52
CA ALA A 112 0.00 -6.02 28.97
C ALA A 112 0.18 -7.45 29.50
N VAL A 113 -0.39 -8.46 28.82
CA VAL A 113 -0.20 -9.88 29.18
C VAL A 113 1.27 -10.31 29.06
N ASN A 114 2.02 -9.80 28.08
CA ASN A 114 3.45 -10.08 27.98
C ASN A 114 4.28 -9.55 29.17
N ARG A 115 3.71 -8.69 30.03
CA ARG A 115 4.40 -8.19 31.23
C ARG A 115 4.20 -9.07 32.47
N ILE A 116 3.44 -10.16 32.37
CA ILE A 116 3.28 -11.11 33.48
C ILE A 116 4.64 -11.79 33.75
N PRO A 117 5.13 -11.82 35.00
CA PRO A 117 6.37 -12.51 35.37
C PRO A 117 6.36 -13.98 34.94
N ARG A 118 7.38 -14.40 34.18
CA ARG A 118 7.59 -15.82 33.81
C ARG A 118 8.42 -16.55 34.85
N SER A 119 8.12 -17.82 35.07
CA SER A 119 8.84 -18.68 36.03
C SER A 119 10.33 -18.84 35.70
N ASN A 120 10.70 -18.72 34.43
CA ASN A 120 12.09 -18.78 33.96
C ASN A 120 12.85 -17.44 34.00
N GLY A 121 12.21 -16.36 34.47
CA GLY A 121 12.80 -15.01 34.54
C GLY A 121 13.03 -14.31 33.19
N ILE A 122 12.76 -14.98 32.05
CA ILE A 122 12.97 -14.42 30.71
C ILE A 122 11.69 -13.76 30.23
N GLN A 123 11.74 -12.45 29.98
CA GLN A 123 10.64 -11.74 29.32
C GLN A 123 10.94 -11.56 27.84
N PRO A 124 10.18 -12.21 26.93
CA PRO A 124 10.39 -12.01 25.51
C PRO A 124 9.96 -10.60 25.10
N GLU A 125 10.63 -10.07 24.08
CA GLU A 125 10.22 -8.82 23.46
C GLU A 125 8.83 -8.99 22.83
N TYR A 126 7.92 -8.08 23.15
CA TYR A 126 6.59 -8.09 22.55
C TYR A 126 6.64 -7.56 21.12
N VAL A 127 6.32 -8.42 20.16
CA VAL A 127 6.15 -8.03 18.76
C VAL A 127 4.67 -7.75 18.51
N ALA A 128 4.36 -6.53 18.09
CA ALA A 128 2.99 -6.15 17.79
C ALA A 128 2.42 -6.96 16.60
N VAL A 129 1.24 -7.52 16.82
CA VAL A 129 0.50 -8.31 15.84
C VAL A 129 -0.46 -7.40 15.07
N GLY A 130 -0.29 -7.31 13.75
CA GLY A 130 -1.20 -6.56 12.87
C GLY A 130 -1.09 -5.03 12.91
N ALA A 131 -0.25 -4.43 13.75
CA ALA A 131 0.10 -3.00 13.68
C ALA A 131 1.61 -2.82 13.90
N LYS A 132 2.29 -2.12 12.98
CA LYS A 132 3.56 -1.46 13.29
C LYS A 132 3.23 -0.11 13.93
N ASP A 133 3.84 0.17 15.08
CA ASP A 133 3.77 1.47 15.76
C ASP A 133 4.53 2.51 14.91
N ASP A 134 3.82 3.49 14.34
CA ASP A 134 4.43 4.72 13.82
C ASP A 134 3.88 5.91 14.62
N SER A 135 4.47 6.12 15.81
CA SER A 135 4.43 7.40 16.50
C SER A 135 5.76 8.17 16.35
N SER A 136 6.40 8.05 15.19
CA SER A 136 7.33 9.06 14.69
C SER A 136 6.76 9.62 13.39
N SER A 137 6.88 10.93 13.22
CA SER A 137 6.57 11.63 11.97
C SER A 137 7.61 11.37 10.89
N ASP A 138 8.19 10.17 10.86
CA ASP A 138 9.17 9.82 9.84
C ASP A 138 8.42 9.63 8.52
N ASP A 139 8.84 10.41 7.53
CA ASP A 139 8.29 10.36 6.18
C ASP A 139 8.13 8.90 5.75
N PHE A 140 6.90 8.56 5.39
CA PHE A 140 6.52 7.29 4.82
C PHE A 140 7.33 7.04 3.54
N LYS A 141 8.52 6.43 3.68
CA LYS A 141 9.44 6.15 2.57
C LYS A 141 8.91 4.99 1.74
N LEU A 142 8.09 5.31 0.77
CA LEU A 142 7.63 4.39 -0.25
C LEU A 142 8.77 4.08 -1.23
N LYS A 143 9.17 2.80 -1.33
CA LYS A 143 10.29 2.34 -2.18
C LYS A 143 10.01 2.37 -3.69
N TRP A 144 8.91 2.96 -4.13
CA TRP A 144 8.44 2.91 -5.51
C TRP A 144 8.09 4.32 -5.99
N SER A 145 7.97 4.52 -7.30
CA SER A 145 7.69 5.82 -7.91
C SER A 145 6.32 5.81 -8.56
N ILE A 146 5.56 6.92 -8.45
CA ILE A 146 4.37 7.13 -9.31
C ILE A 146 4.72 7.86 -10.61
N GLN A 147 5.98 8.26 -10.80
CA GLN A 147 6.34 9.07 -11.95
C GLN A 147 6.18 8.27 -13.25
N PRO A 148 5.64 8.88 -14.31
CA PRO A 148 5.58 8.24 -15.61
C PRO A 148 6.99 8.09 -16.18
N LYS A 149 7.17 7.16 -17.12
CA LYS A 149 8.38 7.09 -17.94
C LYS A 149 8.44 8.36 -18.80
N LEU A 150 9.53 9.11 -18.64
CA LEU A 150 9.76 10.39 -19.33
C LEU A 150 10.06 10.17 -20.81
N GLY A 151 9.76 11.19 -21.62
CA GLY A 151 9.90 11.18 -23.05
C GLY A 151 8.73 10.51 -23.76
N LEU A 152 8.94 10.19 -25.04
CA LEU A 152 7.95 9.60 -25.92
C LEU A 152 7.85 8.08 -25.70
N ILE A 153 6.62 7.58 -25.64
CA ILE A 153 6.28 6.15 -25.71
C ILE A 153 5.22 5.99 -26.79
N THR A 154 5.47 5.07 -27.70
CA THR A 154 4.54 4.71 -28.77
C THR A 154 4.47 3.19 -28.89
N GLY A 155 3.33 2.68 -29.31
CA GLY A 155 3.18 1.26 -29.60
C GLY A 155 1.73 0.83 -29.72
N ASP A 156 1.54 -0.47 -29.86
CA ASP A 156 0.23 -1.09 -30.02
C ASP A 156 -0.48 -1.16 -28.66
N TYR A 157 -1.73 -0.69 -28.62
CA TYR A 157 -2.48 -0.47 -27.39
C TYR A 157 -3.44 -1.62 -27.09
N TYR A 158 -3.36 -2.12 -25.87
CA TYR A 158 -4.30 -3.09 -25.32
C TYR A 158 -4.79 -2.65 -23.95
N TYR A 159 -6.10 -2.76 -23.75
CA TYR A 159 -6.75 -2.35 -22.51
C TYR A 159 -7.86 -3.31 -22.13
N GLN A 160 -7.86 -3.69 -20.86
CA GLN A 160 -8.94 -4.47 -20.26
C GLN A 160 -9.27 -3.89 -18.89
N GLU A 161 -10.54 -3.82 -18.55
CA GLU A 161 -11.00 -3.51 -17.21
C GLU A 161 -12.08 -4.48 -16.77
N ALA A 162 -12.14 -4.73 -15.46
CA ALA A 162 -13.18 -5.54 -14.89
C ALA A 162 -13.38 -5.19 -13.42
N ARG A 163 -14.63 -5.29 -12.98
CA ARG A 163 -14.94 -5.30 -11.56
C ARG A 163 -14.54 -6.63 -10.95
N PHE A 164 -13.95 -6.57 -9.76
CA PHE A 164 -13.57 -7.74 -8.98
C PHE A 164 -13.96 -7.59 -7.52
N ARG A 165 -14.02 -8.72 -6.81
CA ARG A 165 -14.42 -8.79 -5.41
C ARG A 165 -15.77 -8.09 -5.21
N GLN A 166 -15.89 -7.29 -4.15
CA GLN A 166 -17.09 -6.53 -3.76
C GLN A 166 -17.34 -5.30 -4.68
N GLY A 167 -16.88 -5.32 -5.94
CA GLY A 167 -17.15 -4.28 -6.93
C GLY A 167 -16.02 -3.25 -7.15
N HIS A 168 -14.81 -3.52 -6.68
CA HIS A 168 -13.64 -2.69 -7.03
C HIS A 168 -13.38 -2.77 -8.53
N MET A 169 -13.00 -1.66 -9.15
CA MET A 169 -12.58 -1.68 -10.55
C MET A 169 -11.07 -1.89 -10.62
N GLY A 170 -10.63 -2.85 -11.44
CA GLY A 170 -9.24 -2.93 -11.86
C GLY A 170 -9.16 -2.75 -13.37
N SER A 171 -8.13 -2.05 -13.83
CA SER A 171 -7.87 -1.76 -15.23
C SER A 171 -6.42 -2.03 -15.55
N MET A 172 -6.16 -2.67 -16.68
CA MET A 172 -4.83 -3.00 -17.16
C MET A 172 -4.60 -2.37 -18.53
N THR A 173 -3.53 -1.59 -18.64
CA THR A 173 -3.00 -1.07 -19.90
C THR A 173 -1.71 -1.81 -20.22
N ILE A 174 -1.61 -2.33 -21.45
CA ILE A 174 -0.37 -2.86 -22.02
C ILE A 174 -0.10 -2.13 -23.34
N VAL A 175 1.16 -1.74 -23.54
CA VAL A 175 1.65 -1.24 -24.82
C VAL A 175 2.81 -2.12 -25.25
N THR A 176 2.71 -2.70 -26.45
CA THR A 176 3.79 -3.49 -27.05
C THR A 176 4.45 -2.70 -28.18
N ASN A 177 5.66 -3.09 -28.54
CA ASN A 177 6.29 -2.59 -29.75
C ASN A 177 5.48 -3.00 -30.98
N SER A 178 5.24 -2.08 -31.91
CA SER A 178 4.51 -2.38 -33.15
C SER A 178 5.28 -3.35 -34.06
N ASP A 179 6.61 -3.43 -33.92
CA ASP A 179 7.45 -4.33 -34.71
C ASP A 179 7.69 -5.69 -34.02
N ASP A 180 7.44 -5.78 -32.71
CA ASP A 180 7.56 -7.01 -31.93
C ASP A 180 6.48 -7.05 -30.83
N ILE A 181 5.44 -7.84 -31.07
CA ILE A 181 4.32 -8.02 -30.14
C ILE A 181 4.73 -8.60 -28.77
N ASN A 182 5.93 -9.17 -28.65
CA ASN A 182 6.42 -9.69 -27.38
C ASN A 182 7.14 -8.61 -26.56
N ASP A 183 7.70 -7.57 -27.21
CA ASP A 183 8.38 -6.46 -26.52
C ASP A 183 7.37 -5.56 -25.81
N VAL A 184 7.29 -5.70 -24.47
CA VAL A 184 6.33 -4.97 -23.65
C VAL A 184 6.94 -3.63 -23.22
N ILE A 185 6.52 -2.55 -23.88
CA ILE A 185 7.05 -1.19 -23.63
C ILE A 185 6.47 -0.58 -22.35
N LEU A 186 5.19 -0.81 -22.07
CA LEU A 186 4.47 -0.29 -20.92
C LEU A 186 3.50 -1.33 -20.38
N ALA A 187 3.52 -1.52 -19.07
CA ALA A 187 2.47 -2.20 -18.33
C ALA A 187 2.03 -1.31 -17.18
N GLU A 188 0.73 -1.04 -17.07
CA GLU A 188 0.17 -0.22 -16.00
C GLU A 188 -1.17 -0.79 -15.51
N PHE A 189 -1.22 -1.11 -14.22
CA PHE A 189 -2.42 -1.58 -13.54
C PHE A 189 -2.94 -0.52 -12.56
N ASN A 190 -4.18 -0.09 -12.75
CA ASN A 190 -4.85 0.79 -11.80
C ASN A 190 -5.98 0.04 -11.09
N GLU A 191 -6.19 0.40 -9.82
CA GLU A 191 -7.29 -0.11 -9.00
C GLU A 191 -8.01 1.07 -8.38
N SER A 192 -9.33 1.10 -8.54
CA SER A 192 -10.19 2.13 -7.95
C SER A 192 -11.04 1.59 -6.81
N GLY A 193 -11.53 2.52 -5.98
CA GLY A 193 -12.60 2.26 -5.03
C GLY A 193 -13.80 1.58 -5.71
N ARG A 194 -14.61 0.88 -4.92
CA ARG A 194 -15.88 0.36 -5.41
C ARG A 194 -16.95 1.47 -5.29
N PRO A 195 -18.06 1.40 -6.04
CA PRO A 195 -19.09 2.45 -5.98
C PRO A 195 -19.69 2.63 -4.59
N ASN A 196 -19.82 1.54 -3.82
CA ASN A 196 -20.31 1.56 -2.44
C ASN A 196 -19.18 1.43 -1.41
N TYR A 197 -18.02 2.06 -1.64
CA TYR A 197 -16.94 2.06 -0.66
C TYR A 197 -17.41 2.70 0.65
N TYR A 198 -16.98 2.13 1.78
CA TYR A 198 -17.48 2.50 3.11
C TYR A 198 -17.10 3.93 3.51
N THR A 199 -15.95 4.41 3.02
CA THR A 199 -15.62 5.83 3.04
C THR A 199 -16.09 6.43 1.73
N ARG A 200 -17.16 7.25 1.76
CA ARG A 200 -17.73 7.88 0.57
C ARG A 200 -16.71 8.65 -0.26
N LEU A 201 -15.74 9.27 0.40
CA LEU A 201 -14.63 10.00 -0.23
C LEU A 201 -13.81 9.15 -1.22
N TYR A 202 -13.75 7.83 -1.04
CA TYR A 202 -12.95 6.92 -1.86
C TYR A 202 -13.82 6.00 -2.73
N GLN A 203 -15.05 6.42 -3.04
CA GLN A 203 -15.92 5.72 -4.00
C GLN A 203 -15.42 6.02 -5.40
N ASP A 204 -15.14 4.96 -6.16
CA ASP A 204 -14.59 5.02 -7.53
C ASP A 204 -13.29 5.83 -7.71
N VAL A 205 -12.65 6.26 -6.61
CA VAL A 205 -11.38 6.98 -6.65
C VAL A 205 -10.21 6.02 -6.91
N PRO A 206 -9.31 6.34 -7.85
CA PRO A 206 -8.08 5.60 -8.08
C PRO A 206 -7.22 5.53 -6.81
N LYS A 207 -6.75 4.34 -6.47
CA LYS A 207 -6.06 4.15 -5.20
C LYS A 207 -4.61 4.65 -5.26
N ARG A 208 -3.95 4.52 -6.42
CA ARG A 208 -2.50 4.74 -6.62
C ARG A 208 -2.08 6.20 -6.41
N MET A 209 -2.74 7.15 -7.08
CA MET A 209 -2.32 8.56 -7.13
C MET A 209 -3.29 9.51 -6.42
N SER A 210 -4.17 8.99 -5.56
CA SER A 210 -5.03 9.80 -4.67
C SER A 210 -4.58 9.72 -3.21
N GLU A 211 -5.27 10.45 -2.33
CA GLU A 211 -5.09 10.41 -0.88
C GLU A 211 -5.38 9.02 -0.28
N TYR A 212 -6.03 8.14 -1.02
CA TYR A 212 -6.17 6.74 -0.64
C TYR A 212 -4.80 6.12 -0.35
N ASN A 213 -3.80 6.39 -1.18
CA ASN A 213 -2.44 5.86 -1.04
C ASN A 213 -1.86 6.12 0.35
N PHE A 214 -2.02 7.35 0.86
CA PHE A 214 -1.52 7.73 2.17
C PHE A 214 -2.40 7.27 3.32
N SER A 215 -3.71 7.49 3.20
CA SER A 215 -4.65 7.15 4.27
C SER A 215 -4.65 5.66 4.56
N MET A 216 -4.49 4.83 3.52
CA MET A 216 -4.42 3.37 3.62
C MET A 216 -3.00 2.87 3.80
N GLY A 217 -1.99 3.51 3.22
CA GLY A 217 -0.59 3.22 3.49
C GLY A 217 -0.26 3.33 4.98
N LYS A 218 -0.72 4.39 5.64
CA LYS A 218 -0.57 4.56 7.10
C LYS A 218 -1.33 3.53 7.93
N LYS A 219 -2.48 3.05 7.45
CA LYS A 219 -3.34 2.12 8.19
C LYS A 219 -3.02 0.63 7.97
N LYS A 220 -2.55 0.28 6.78
CA LYS A 220 -2.44 -1.12 6.30
C LYS A 220 -1.13 -1.41 5.55
N GLY A 221 -0.23 -0.45 5.43
CA GLY A 221 0.96 -0.55 4.59
C GLY A 221 0.66 -0.40 3.08
N THR A 222 1.71 -0.44 2.26
CA THR A 222 1.64 -0.21 0.79
C THR A 222 1.95 -1.42 -0.06
N ALA A 223 1.84 -2.62 0.52
CA ALA A 223 2.02 -3.86 -0.21
C ALA A 223 1.13 -3.92 -1.46
N TRP A 224 -0.10 -3.41 -1.43
CA TRP A 224 -1.01 -3.43 -2.57
C TRP A 224 -0.52 -2.59 -3.76
N VAL A 225 0.05 -1.40 -3.54
CA VAL A 225 0.67 -0.61 -4.64
C VAL A 225 2.00 -1.19 -5.04
N GLN A 226 2.82 -1.58 -4.07
CA GLN A 226 4.15 -2.12 -4.32
C GLN A 226 4.07 -3.39 -5.17
N SER A 227 3.13 -4.30 -4.85
CA SER A 227 2.91 -5.52 -5.63
C SER A 227 2.49 -5.19 -7.06
N ALA A 228 1.58 -4.24 -7.27
CA ALA A 228 1.17 -3.85 -8.62
C ALA A 228 2.36 -3.32 -9.43
N LEU A 229 3.11 -2.37 -8.88
CA LEU A 229 4.27 -1.77 -9.55
C LEU A 229 5.41 -2.75 -9.77
N THR A 230 5.62 -3.70 -8.85
CA THR A 230 6.62 -4.76 -9.05
C THR A 230 6.21 -5.66 -10.21
N MET A 231 4.94 -6.02 -10.31
CA MET A 231 4.44 -6.85 -11.40
C MET A 231 4.54 -6.14 -12.74
N GLU A 232 4.16 -4.87 -12.82
CA GLU A 232 4.33 -4.03 -14.02
C GLU A 232 5.78 -4.00 -14.50
N LYS A 233 6.73 -3.78 -13.58
CA LYS A 233 8.16 -3.81 -13.90
C LYS A 233 8.63 -5.17 -14.39
N LEU A 234 8.14 -6.26 -13.79
CA LEU A 234 8.50 -7.62 -14.19
C LEU A 234 7.91 -7.99 -15.56
N MET A 235 6.71 -7.50 -15.90
CA MET A 235 6.11 -7.68 -17.22
C MET A 235 6.97 -7.03 -18.30
N VAL A 236 7.35 -5.76 -18.09
CA VAL A 236 8.20 -4.99 -19.02
C VAL A 236 9.62 -5.57 -19.09
N ALA A 237 10.22 -5.95 -17.95
CA ALA A 237 11.62 -6.40 -17.93
C ALA A 237 11.82 -7.83 -18.46
N GLN A 238 10.75 -8.61 -18.61
CA GLN A 238 10.83 -10.01 -19.05
C GLN A 238 9.96 -10.31 -20.26
N ASP A 239 9.27 -9.31 -20.80
CA ASP A 239 8.43 -9.46 -21.99
C ASP A 239 7.35 -10.54 -21.82
N LYS A 240 6.73 -10.63 -20.62
CA LYS A 240 5.64 -11.57 -20.37
C LYS A 240 4.45 -10.98 -19.62
N LEU A 241 3.28 -11.46 -20.01
CA LEU A 241 1.98 -11.03 -19.49
C LEU A 241 1.21 -12.15 -18.77
N THR A 242 1.75 -13.37 -18.82
CA THR A 242 1.14 -14.57 -18.23
C THR A 242 1.84 -14.97 -16.94
N PHE A 243 1.05 -15.55 -16.03
CA PHE A 243 1.49 -15.91 -14.68
C PHE A 243 1.11 -17.36 -14.42
N GLU A 244 2.07 -18.15 -13.94
CA GLU A 244 1.81 -19.54 -13.59
C GLU A 244 1.47 -19.64 -12.09
N PRO A 245 0.45 -20.43 -11.72
CA PRO A 245 0.25 -20.81 -10.34
C PRO A 245 1.51 -21.47 -9.81
N ASN A 246 1.89 -21.16 -8.57
CA ASN A 246 2.98 -21.90 -7.95
C ASN A 246 2.59 -23.38 -7.84
N PRO A 247 3.41 -24.33 -8.34
CA PRO A 247 3.11 -25.76 -8.26
C PRO A 247 2.96 -26.25 -6.81
N ASP A 248 3.53 -25.52 -5.85
CA ASP A 248 3.43 -25.79 -4.41
C ASP A 248 2.25 -25.04 -3.74
N HIS A 249 1.33 -24.47 -4.52
CA HIS A 249 0.22 -23.67 -4.00
C HIS A 249 -0.82 -24.54 -3.26
N ASP A 250 -0.89 -24.37 -1.94
CA ASP A 250 -1.95 -24.94 -1.08
C ASP A 250 -3.00 -23.87 -0.74
N PRO A 251 -4.23 -23.95 -1.26
CA PRO A 251 -5.32 -23.02 -0.93
C PRO A 251 -5.57 -22.84 0.58
N LYS A 252 -5.23 -23.83 1.41
CA LYS A 252 -5.42 -23.81 2.86
C LYS A 252 -4.37 -22.95 3.59
N LEU A 253 -3.28 -22.57 2.92
CA LEU A 253 -2.19 -21.77 3.47
C LEU A 253 -2.18 -20.33 2.95
N ALA A 254 -3.21 -19.90 2.18
CA ALA A 254 -3.26 -18.62 1.45
C ALA A 254 -3.08 -17.34 2.29
N ASN A 255 -3.10 -17.44 3.63
CA ASN A 255 -2.95 -16.31 4.56
C ASN A 255 -1.88 -16.50 5.64
N LYS A 256 -1.06 -17.58 5.59
CA LYS A 256 -0.02 -17.83 6.59
C LYS A 256 1.32 -17.25 6.11
N LEU A 257 1.62 -16.03 6.55
CA LEU A 257 2.77 -15.19 6.17
C LEU A 257 4.18 -15.76 6.49
N LYS A 258 4.34 -17.06 6.78
CA LYS A 258 5.64 -17.68 7.10
C LYS A 258 6.14 -18.72 6.08
N GLU A 259 5.35 -19.11 5.08
CA GLU A 259 5.74 -20.15 4.10
C GLU A 259 5.39 -19.76 2.65
N PRO A 260 6.11 -20.30 1.62
CA PRO A 260 6.12 -19.84 0.23
C PRO A 260 4.87 -20.22 -0.58
N ASN A 261 3.70 -19.90 -0.05
CA ASN A 261 2.42 -20.13 -0.71
C ASN A 261 2.01 -18.90 -1.55
N ARG A 262 2.86 -18.54 -2.51
CA ARG A 262 2.83 -17.30 -3.31
C ARG A 262 2.69 -17.62 -4.79
N LEU A 263 2.27 -16.65 -5.61
CA LEU A 263 2.31 -16.79 -7.07
C LEU A 263 3.76 -16.73 -7.56
N LYS A 264 4.14 -17.58 -8.52
CA LYS A 264 5.47 -17.55 -9.16
C LYS A 264 5.34 -16.88 -10.53
N TYR A 265 6.21 -15.91 -10.79
CA TYR A 265 6.40 -15.38 -12.15
C TYR A 265 7.79 -15.84 -12.62
N LEU A 266 7.83 -16.83 -13.52
CA LEU A 266 9.06 -17.48 -14.01
C LEU A 266 10.07 -17.86 -12.90
N GLY A 267 9.59 -18.46 -11.81
CA GLY A 267 10.45 -18.87 -10.70
C GLY A 267 10.86 -17.74 -9.74
N ILE A 268 10.47 -16.49 -10.00
CA ILE A 268 10.56 -15.41 -9.01
C ILE A 268 9.38 -15.56 -8.05
N ASP A 269 9.70 -15.82 -6.78
CA ASP A 269 8.74 -15.73 -5.69
C ASP A 269 8.37 -14.26 -5.47
N VAL A 270 7.24 -13.84 -6.05
CA VAL A 270 6.83 -12.45 -5.94
C VAL A 270 6.43 -12.21 -4.48
N VAL A 271 7.10 -11.25 -3.82
CA VAL A 271 6.90 -10.92 -2.39
C VAL A 271 5.45 -10.48 -2.06
N ALA A 272 4.54 -10.47 -3.03
CA ALA A 272 3.12 -10.32 -2.85
C ALA A 272 2.52 -11.56 -2.15
N GLY A 273 2.24 -11.46 -0.85
CA GLY A 273 1.14 -12.24 -0.29
C GLY A 273 -0.14 -11.80 -0.99
N ALA A 274 -0.48 -12.45 -2.12
CA ALA A 274 -1.79 -12.52 -2.73
C ALA A 274 -2.68 -11.28 -2.54
N SER A 275 -2.24 -10.08 -2.95
CA SER A 275 -3.16 -8.95 -2.96
C SER A 275 -4.32 -9.35 -3.87
N ASN A 276 -5.56 -9.30 -3.36
CA ASN A 276 -6.74 -9.67 -4.13
C ASN A 276 -6.79 -8.94 -5.48
N SER A 277 -6.25 -7.72 -5.55
CA SER A 277 -6.12 -6.94 -6.77
C SER A 277 -5.24 -7.62 -7.83
N ILE A 278 -4.16 -8.28 -7.42
CA ILE A 278 -3.28 -8.99 -8.36
C ILE A 278 -3.96 -10.27 -8.83
N GLN A 279 -4.43 -11.10 -7.88
CA GLN A 279 -4.99 -12.41 -8.19
C GLN A 279 -6.33 -12.35 -8.91
N GLN A 280 -7.23 -11.47 -8.48
CA GLN A 280 -8.61 -11.42 -8.97
C GLN A 280 -8.82 -10.36 -10.05
N SER A 281 -7.81 -9.54 -10.35
CA SER A 281 -7.93 -8.49 -11.38
C SER A 281 -6.74 -8.47 -12.32
N MET A 282 -5.54 -8.07 -11.89
CA MET A 282 -4.38 -7.93 -12.78
C MET A 282 -4.14 -9.19 -13.63
N ILE A 283 -4.04 -10.37 -13.00
CA ILE A 283 -3.76 -11.63 -13.72
C ILE A 283 -4.86 -12.00 -14.73
N PRO A 284 -6.15 -12.02 -14.36
CA PRO A 284 -7.21 -12.23 -15.34
C PRO A 284 -7.22 -11.21 -16.48
N LEU A 285 -6.93 -9.94 -16.20
CA LEU A 285 -6.90 -8.88 -17.22
C LEU A 285 -5.72 -9.06 -18.17
N THR A 286 -4.52 -9.34 -17.66
CA THR A 286 -3.34 -9.56 -18.52
C THR A 286 -3.45 -10.86 -19.31
N ALA A 287 -4.12 -11.89 -18.79
CA ALA A 287 -4.40 -13.10 -19.55
C ALA A 287 -5.34 -12.83 -20.75
N LYS A 288 -6.37 -11.98 -20.56
CA LYS A 288 -7.23 -11.53 -21.68
C LYS A 288 -6.43 -10.75 -22.71
N ILE A 289 -5.64 -9.78 -22.26
CA ILE A 289 -4.78 -8.97 -23.14
C ILE A 289 -3.79 -9.86 -23.90
N TYR A 290 -3.16 -10.83 -23.23
CA TYR A 290 -2.26 -11.79 -23.88
C TYR A 290 -2.96 -12.54 -25.01
N ASN A 291 -4.19 -13.02 -24.78
CA ASN A 291 -4.97 -13.67 -25.83
C ASN A 291 -5.31 -12.71 -26.98
N ASP A 292 -5.67 -11.45 -26.67
CA ASP A 292 -5.96 -10.43 -27.69
C ASP A 292 -4.74 -10.18 -28.59
N ILE A 293 -3.55 -9.99 -28.00
CA ILE A 293 -2.27 -9.83 -28.70
C ILE A 293 -2.02 -10.98 -29.68
N HIS A 294 -2.23 -12.24 -29.26
CA HIS A 294 -1.86 -13.42 -30.04
C HIS A 294 -2.96 -13.91 -31.00
N SER A 295 -4.20 -13.45 -30.84
CA SER A 295 -5.33 -13.92 -31.64
C SER A 295 -5.84 -12.87 -32.62
N ASN A 296 -6.01 -11.63 -32.18
CA ASN A 296 -6.71 -10.58 -32.92
C ASN A 296 -5.80 -9.38 -33.25
N GLY A 297 -4.74 -9.16 -32.47
CA GLY A 297 -3.97 -7.92 -32.51
C GLY A 297 -4.81 -6.72 -32.04
N THR A 298 -4.42 -5.52 -32.46
CA THR A 298 -5.13 -4.27 -32.16
C THR A 298 -5.03 -3.31 -33.34
N HIS A 299 -6.07 -2.50 -33.54
CA HIS A 299 -6.05 -1.33 -34.42
C HIS A 299 -5.95 -0.03 -33.61
N TYR A 300 -5.61 -0.12 -32.33
CA TYR A 300 -5.39 1.04 -31.48
C TYR A 300 -3.90 1.27 -31.27
N LYS A 301 -3.44 2.49 -31.52
CA LYS A 301 -2.08 2.92 -31.16
C LYS A 301 -2.09 3.85 -29.96
N PHE A 302 -1.12 3.64 -29.08
CA PHE A 302 -0.88 4.45 -27.91
C PHE A 302 0.25 5.45 -28.16
N TYR A 303 0.06 6.66 -27.66
CA TYR A 303 1.05 7.73 -27.65
C TYR A 303 1.09 8.35 -26.26
N GLN A 304 2.26 8.42 -25.64
CA GLN A 304 2.49 9.18 -24.42
C GLN A 304 3.71 10.06 -24.57
N HIS A 305 3.63 11.29 -24.07
CA HIS A 305 4.81 12.09 -23.77
C HIS A 305 4.72 12.54 -22.32
N ALA A 306 5.83 12.47 -21.61
CA ALA A 306 5.93 12.98 -20.25
C ALA A 306 7.22 13.75 -20.04
N GLU A 307 7.14 14.91 -19.39
CA GLU A 307 8.31 15.73 -19.09
C GLU A 307 8.20 16.45 -17.75
N LYS A 308 9.36 16.73 -17.17
CA LYS A 308 9.48 17.50 -15.94
C LYS A 308 9.21 18.97 -16.23
N ILE A 309 8.28 19.56 -15.48
CA ILE A 309 8.01 21.00 -15.56
C ILE A 309 9.15 21.73 -14.84
N ASN A 310 9.96 22.46 -15.59
CA ASN A 310 11.06 23.23 -15.04
C ASN A 310 10.67 24.69 -14.82
N ASP A 311 11.28 25.33 -13.82
CA ASP A 311 11.20 26.77 -13.63
C ASP A 311 12.01 27.53 -14.69
N ALA A 312 11.97 28.86 -14.65
CA ALA A 312 12.71 29.72 -15.58
C ALA A 312 14.25 29.52 -15.55
N LYS A 313 14.78 28.81 -14.53
CA LYS A 313 16.21 28.49 -14.40
C LYS A 313 16.52 27.04 -14.81
N GLY A 314 15.55 26.33 -15.37
CA GLY A 314 15.70 24.94 -15.80
C GLY A 314 15.66 23.93 -14.64
N LYS A 315 15.28 24.35 -13.42
CA LYS A 315 15.17 23.45 -12.27
C LYS A 315 13.78 22.84 -12.22
N TRP A 316 13.71 21.52 -12.00
CA TRP A 316 12.44 20.83 -11.83
C TRP A 316 11.63 21.41 -10.66
N THR A 317 10.38 21.77 -10.95
CA THR A 317 9.42 22.31 -9.97
C THR A 317 8.90 21.24 -9.01
N GLY A 318 9.11 19.96 -9.32
CA GLY A 318 8.52 18.83 -8.62
C GLY A 318 7.16 18.40 -9.18
N VAL A 319 6.81 18.85 -10.38
CA VAL A 319 5.62 18.42 -11.13
C VAL A 319 6.06 17.88 -12.50
N THR A 320 5.48 16.77 -12.92
CA THR A 320 5.71 16.13 -14.23
C THR A 320 4.43 16.20 -15.03
N ALA A 321 4.45 16.83 -16.21
CA ALA A 321 3.34 16.82 -17.14
C ALA A 321 3.35 15.51 -17.93
N MET A 322 2.17 14.96 -18.21
CA MET A 322 2.01 13.77 -19.04
C MET A 322 0.75 13.89 -19.88
N LEU A 323 0.87 13.67 -21.18
CA LEU A 323 -0.27 13.46 -22.07
C LEU A 323 -0.23 12.04 -22.60
N ARG A 324 -1.40 11.38 -22.60
CA ARG A 324 -1.65 10.09 -23.25
C ARG A 324 -2.76 10.25 -24.26
N ILE A 325 -2.58 9.69 -25.45
CA ILE A 325 -3.57 9.61 -26.52
C ILE A 325 -3.62 8.18 -27.04
N VAL A 326 -4.83 7.69 -27.27
CA VAL A 326 -5.09 6.45 -28.02
C VAL A 326 -5.82 6.84 -29.30
N VAL A 327 -5.32 6.33 -30.42
CA VAL A 327 -5.89 6.56 -31.75
C VAL A 327 -6.31 5.23 -32.34
N ASP A 328 -7.50 5.18 -32.90
CA ASP A 328 -7.94 4.11 -33.79
C ASP A 328 -7.29 4.33 -35.17
N THR A 329 -6.45 3.40 -35.61
CA THR A 329 -5.71 3.53 -36.87
C THR A 329 -6.58 3.38 -38.11
N ASP A 330 -7.72 2.72 -38.00
CA ASP A 330 -8.65 2.51 -39.10
C ASP A 330 -9.46 3.78 -39.36
N THR A 331 -9.99 4.38 -38.29
CA THR A 331 -10.81 5.60 -38.37
C THR A 331 -10.00 6.89 -38.27
N LYS A 332 -8.74 6.81 -37.80
CA LYS A 332 -7.86 7.94 -37.46
C LYS A 332 -8.41 8.85 -36.35
N GLN A 333 -9.37 8.34 -35.59
CA GLN A 333 -10.05 9.06 -34.53
C GLN A 333 -9.30 8.88 -33.21
N ILE A 334 -9.18 9.97 -32.43
CA ILE A 334 -8.74 9.85 -31.03
C ILE A 334 -9.88 9.20 -30.24
N THR A 335 -9.60 8.04 -29.63
CA THR A 335 -10.57 7.28 -28.84
C THR A 335 -10.39 7.48 -27.34
N LYS A 336 -9.21 7.96 -26.91
CA LYS A 336 -8.94 8.31 -25.52
C LYS A 336 -7.87 9.39 -25.44
N ALA A 337 -8.06 10.34 -24.56
CA ALA A 337 -7.05 11.32 -24.19
C ALA A 337 -7.02 11.50 -22.67
N HIS A 338 -5.84 11.63 -22.11
CA HIS A 338 -5.67 11.87 -20.69
C HIS A 338 -4.42 12.72 -20.45
N PHE A 339 -4.63 13.94 -19.98
CA PHE A 339 -3.58 14.83 -19.55
C PHE A 339 -3.55 14.88 -18.02
N ASP A 340 -2.36 14.85 -17.43
CA ASP A 340 -2.21 14.96 -15.99
C ASP A 340 -0.91 15.65 -15.61
N GLU A 341 -0.88 16.15 -14.38
CA GLU A 341 0.27 16.74 -13.72
C GLU A 341 0.54 16.00 -12.42
N ILE A 342 1.65 15.29 -12.40
CA ILE A 342 1.98 14.32 -11.38
C ILE A 342 3.01 14.93 -10.44
N PHE A 343 2.68 15.00 -9.14
CA PHE A 343 3.57 15.54 -8.13
C PHE A 343 4.72 14.58 -7.82
N ALA A 344 5.87 15.12 -7.47
CA ALA A 344 7.06 14.37 -7.16
C ALA A 344 6.86 13.32 -6.05
N ASP A 345 7.71 12.30 -6.06
CA ASP A 345 7.67 11.22 -5.08
C ASP A 345 8.07 11.68 -3.67
N GLU A 346 8.88 12.72 -3.57
CA GLU A 346 9.38 13.25 -2.30
C GLU A 346 8.96 14.72 -2.13
N LYS A 347 8.44 15.07 -0.95
CA LYS A 347 8.01 16.44 -0.62
C LYS A 347 9.14 17.47 -0.83
N ALA A 348 10.38 17.06 -0.59
CA ALA A 348 11.55 17.92 -0.73
C ALA A 348 11.84 18.32 -2.19
N GLN A 349 11.34 17.56 -3.17
CA GLN A 349 11.50 17.86 -4.59
C GLN A 349 10.47 18.85 -5.13
N ILE A 350 9.38 19.07 -4.39
CA ILE A 350 8.32 20.02 -4.76
C ILE A 350 8.73 21.42 -4.30
N SER A 351 8.87 22.33 -5.26
CA SER A 351 9.36 23.68 -5.01
C SER A 351 8.32 24.54 -4.31
N ASP A 352 7.05 24.47 -4.74
CA ASP A 352 5.95 25.18 -4.09
C ASP A 352 5.56 24.51 -2.77
N ALA A 353 5.70 25.24 -1.66
CA ALA A 353 5.39 24.76 -0.32
C ALA A 353 3.92 24.33 -0.16
N SER A 354 2.98 24.99 -0.84
CA SER A 354 1.55 24.70 -0.78
C SER A 354 1.20 23.36 -1.45
N LEU A 355 2.01 22.94 -2.43
CA LEU A 355 1.81 21.72 -3.20
C LEU A 355 2.50 20.50 -2.57
N LYS A 356 3.41 20.69 -1.61
CA LYS A 356 4.15 19.59 -0.94
C LYS A 356 3.26 18.51 -0.34
N LYS A 357 2.06 18.87 0.12
CA LYS A 357 1.08 17.92 0.68
C LYS A 357 0.54 16.93 -0.37
N PHE A 358 0.67 17.23 -1.66
CA PHE A 358 0.22 16.40 -2.77
C PHE A 358 1.31 15.50 -3.34
N TYR A 359 2.49 15.41 -2.71
CA TYR A 359 3.52 14.45 -3.13
C TYR A 359 2.92 13.04 -3.34
N ARG A 360 3.40 12.33 -4.36
CA ARG A 360 2.87 11.02 -4.79
C ARG A 360 1.37 10.97 -5.06
N GLN A 361 0.82 12.08 -5.51
CA GLN A 361 -0.51 12.17 -6.09
C GLN A 361 -0.41 12.84 -7.46
N SER A 362 -1.52 12.90 -8.18
CA SER A 362 -1.64 13.73 -9.37
C SER A 362 -2.74 14.75 -9.20
N LYS A 363 -2.74 15.80 -10.03
CA LYS A 363 -3.82 16.80 -10.02
C LYS A 363 -5.16 16.18 -10.39
N TYR A 364 -5.17 15.22 -11.32
CA TYR A 364 -6.39 14.53 -11.74
C TYR A 364 -6.96 13.60 -10.66
N ASP A 365 -6.12 12.75 -10.04
CA ASP A 365 -6.58 11.73 -9.10
C ASP A 365 -6.74 12.23 -7.65
N SER A 366 -6.11 13.35 -7.29
CA SER A 366 -6.20 13.92 -5.94
C SER A 366 -7.58 14.52 -5.68
N ILE A 367 -8.23 14.05 -4.62
CA ILE A 367 -9.55 14.53 -4.21
C ILE A 367 -9.47 15.92 -3.57
N ASN A 368 -8.35 16.25 -2.93
CA ASN A 368 -8.16 17.53 -2.24
C ASN A 368 -7.33 18.53 -3.04
N TYR A 369 -6.89 18.19 -4.25
CA TYR A 369 -6.27 19.17 -5.14
C TYR A 369 -7.35 20.16 -5.61
N VAL A 370 -7.04 21.44 -5.48
CA VAL A 370 -7.93 22.53 -5.88
C VAL A 370 -7.22 23.33 -6.94
N GLU A 371 -7.72 23.25 -8.17
CA GLU A 371 -7.20 23.99 -9.30
C GLU A 371 -7.51 25.49 -9.17
N PRO A 372 -6.52 26.38 -9.34
CA PRO A 372 -6.71 27.84 -9.25
C PRO A 372 -7.84 28.42 -10.12
N ALA A 373 -8.17 27.77 -11.25
CA ALA A 373 -9.29 28.18 -12.11
C ALA A 373 -10.68 28.08 -11.44
N ARG A 374 -10.76 27.43 -10.27
CA ARG A 374 -11.98 27.15 -9.48
C ARG A 374 -12.92 26.14 -10.12
N ILE A 375 -12.40 25.28 -10.99
CA ILE A 375 -13.09 24.10 -11.52
C ILE A 375 -12.24 22.87 -11.19
N GLY A 376 -12.82 21.67 -11.07
CA GLY A 376 -12.02 20.46 -10.85
C GLY A 376 -11.03 20.22 -12.00
N PHE A 377 -9.77 19.91 -11.69
CA PHE A 377 -8.78 19.58 -12.71
C PHE A 377 -9.23 18.36 -13.51
N ASN A 378 -9.71 17.31 -12.83
CA ASN A 378 -10.32 16.15 -13.47
C ASN A 378 -11.46 16.51 -14.44
N VAL A 379 -12.34 17.45 -14.05
CA VAL A 379 -13.45 17.91 -14.91
C VAL A 379 -12.94 18.55 -16.21
N MET A 380 -11.85 19.32 -16.14
CA MET A 380 -11.22 19.89 -17.34
C MET A 380 -10.71 18.79 -18.28
N ILE A 381 -10.07 17.76 -17.72
CA ILE A 381 -9.46 16.68 -18.51
C ILE A 381 -10.52 15.70 -19.03
N ASP A 382 -11.58 15.46 -18.28
CA ASP A 382 -12.74 14.69 -18.74
C ASP A 382 -13.40 15.40 -19.93
N ALA A 383 -13.57 16.72 -19.86
CA ALA A 383 -14.06 17.52 -20.98
C ALA A 383 -13.14 17.44 -22.21
N LEU A 384 -11.82 17.51 -22.00
CA LEU A 384 -10.84 17.29 -23.08
C LEU A 384 -11.01 15.91 -23.73
N ASN A 385 -11.14 14.85 -22.93
CA ASN A 385 -11.31 13.50 -23.46
C ASN A 385 -12.57 13.39 -24.32
N VAL A 386 -13.69 13.92 -23.85
CA VAL A 386 -14.96 13.93 -24.60
C VAL A 386 -14.83 14.74 -25.88
N HIS A 387 -14.29 15.97 -25.82
CA HIS A 387 -14.06 16.82 -26.98
C HIS A 387 -13.28 16.09 -28.08
N LEU A 388 -12.19 15.43 -27.72
CA LEU A 388 -11.36 14.71 -28.69
C LEU A 388 -12.04 13.44 -29.22
N GLN A 389 -12.82 12.74 -28.40
CA GLN A 389 -13.63 11.60 -28.85
C GLN A 389 -14.72 12.01 -29.85
N GLU A 390 -15.25 13.22 -29.71
CA GLU A 390 -16.26 13.80 -30.61
C GLU A 390 -15.68 14.43 -31.89
N GLY A 391 -14.36 14.32 -32.11
CA GLY A 391 -13.67 14.85 -33.29
C GLY A 391 -13.18 16.29 -33.15
N GLY A 392 -13.17 16.81 -31.92
CA GLY A 392 -12.58 18.11 -31.57
C GLY A 392 -11.09 18.20 -31.88
N SER A 393 -10.59 19.43 -32.00
CA SER A 393 -9.17 19.67 -32.28
C SER A 393 -8.30 19.46 -31.04
N LEU A 394 -7.06 18.99 -31.23
CA LEU A 394 -6.03 18.94 -30.18
C LEU A 394 -5.55 20.33 -29.76
N PHE A 395 -5.77 21.34 -30.61
CA PHE A 395 -5.23 22.68 -30.43
C PHE A 395 -6.32 23.73 -30.22
N ASP A 396 -7.46 23.57 -30.88
CA ASP A 396 -8.62 24.43 -30.64
C ASP A 396 -9.39 23.87 -29.45
N ILE A 397 -9.11 24.46 -28.29
CA ILE A 397 -9.65 24.09 -26.98
C ILE A 397 -10.57 25.19 -26.43
N ASN A 398 -11.00 26.16 -27.25
CA ASN A 398 -11.72 27.34 -26.77
C ASN A 398 -13.10 27.01 -26.17
N ASP A 399 -13.65 25.85 -26.50
CA ASP A 399 -14.89 25.30 -25.95
C ASP A 399 -14.69 24.59 -24.60
N LEU A 400 -13.45 24.27 -24.24
CA LEU A 400 -13.14 23.61 -22.98
C LEU A 400 -13.19 24.58 -21.78
N PRO A 401 -13.43 24.08 -20.56
CA PRO A 401 -13.44 24.91 -19.37
C PRO A 401 -12.08 25.55 -19.07
N ALA A 402 -12.09 26.73 -18.45
CA ALA A 402 -10.89 27.43 -17.97
C ALA A 402 -9.84 27.73 -19.06
N THR A 403 -10.26 27.95 -20.31
CA THR A 403 -9.40 28.33 -21.45
C THR A 403 -9.22 29.84 -21.62
N GLY A 404 -10.02 30.64 -20.88
CA GLY A 404 -9.90 32.09 -20.77
C GLY A 404 -10.30 32.59 -19.39
N ASP A 405 -10.14 33.90 -19.17
CA ASP A 405 -10.61 34.55 -17.94
C ASP A 405 -12.08 34.94 -18.11
N SER A 406 -12.99 34.18 -17.47
CA SER A 406 -14.41 34.50 -17.51
C SER A 406 -14.79 35.58 -16.49
N GLY A 407 -14.04 35.70 -15.38
CA GLY A 407 -14.35 36.59 -14.26
C GLY A 407 -15.66 36.29 -13.52
N SER A 408 -16.52 35.41 -14.05
CA SER A 408 -17.87 35.11 -13.57
C SER A 408 -18.08 33.61 -13.45
N TYR A 409 -17.94 33.10 -12.23
CA TYR A 409 -18.18 31.68 -11.93
C TYR A 409 -19.62 31.26 -12.24
N ALA A 410 -20.60 32.13 -11.98
CA ALA A 410 -22.01 31.82 -12.18
C ALA A 410 -22.37 31.56 -13.65
N ALA A 411 -21.65 32.18 -14.59
CA ALA A 411 -21.92 32.04 -16.02
C ALA A 411 -21.22 30.82 -16.63
N THR A 412 -19.98 30.52 -16.21
CA THR A 412 -19.13 29.55 -16.93
C THR A 412 -18.64 28.38 -16.08
N GLY A 413 -18.87 28.39 -14.76
CA GLY A 413 -18.38 27.34 -13.85
C GLY A 413 -16.87 27.40 -13.58
N PHE A 414 -16.18 28.45 -14.03
CA PHE A 414 -14.77 28.75 -13.71
C PHE A 414 -14.58 30.26 -13.62
N THR A 415 -13.41 30.73 -13.16
CA THR A 415 -13.16 32.19 -12.99
C THR A 415 -11.95 32.71 -13.73
N LYS A 416 -10.96 31.85 -13.95
CA LYS A 416 -9.68 32.20 -14.55
C LYS A 416 -9.24 31.11 -15.48
N ARG A 417 -8.35 31.46 -16.40
CA ARG A 417 -7.64 30.49 -17.23
C ARG A 417 -6.73 29.60 -16.38
N SER A 418 -6.71 28.29 -16.66
CA SER A 418 -5.72 27.37 -16.08
C SER A 418 -4.44 27.35 -16.93
N ASP A 419 -3.29 27.41 -16.27
CA ASP A 419 -1.96 27.30 -16.90
C ASP A 419 -1.64 25.85 -17.34
N ALA A 420 -2.43 24.88 -16.89
CA ALA A 420 -2.35 23.49 -17.32
C ALA A 420 -2.57 23.35 -18.84
N TRP A 421 -3.40 24.21 -19.44
CA TRP A 421 -3.66 24.19 -20.88
C TRP A 421 -2.43 24.53 -21.71
N ASP A 422 -1.56 25.44 -21.26
CA ASP A 422 -0.30 25.72 -21.96
C ASP A 422 0.59 24.49 -21.98
N ARG A 423 0.69 23.80 -20.84
CA ARG A 423 1.49 22.58 -20.71
C ARG A 423 0.91 21.44 -21.52
N TYR A 424 -0.41 21.28 -21.53
CA TYR A 424 -1.12 20.36 -22.41
C TYR A 424 -0.79 20.64 -23.88
N LEU A 425 -0.90 21.89 -24.35
CA LEU A 425 -0.66 22.23 -25.76
C LEU A 425 0.78 21.92 -26.19
N VAL A 426 1.77 22.09 -25.29
CA VAL A 426 3.15 21.65 -25.54
C VAL A 426 3.22 20.13 -25.73
N GLN A 427 2.59 19.34 -24.85
CA GLN A 427 2.55 17.88 -25.03
C GLN A 427 1.79 17.47 -26.30
N ALA A 428 0.69 18.16 -26.60
CA ALA A 428 -0.16 17.89 -27.74
C ALA A 428 0.60 18.10 -29.06
N GLU A 429 1.42 19.14 -29.18
CA GLU A 429 2.25 19.37 -30.37
C GLU A 429 3.25 18.22 -30.60
N ILE A 430 3.89 17.74 -29.52
CA ILE A 430 4.85 16.63 -29.59
C ILE A 430 4.16 15.36 -30.08
N LEU A 431 3.04 14.98 -29.44
CA LEU A 431 2.32 13.78 -29.83
C LEU A 431 1.69 13.91 -31.22
N TYR A 432 1.12 15.06 -31.55
CA TYR A 432 0.55 15.31 -32.87
C TYR A 432 1.61 15.18 -33.96
N THR A 433 2.80 15.73 -33.78
CA THR A 433 3.90 15.60 -34.74
C THR A 433 4.24 14.14 -35.00
N GLN A 434 4.35 13.32 -33.94
CA GLN A 434 4.62 11.90 -34.09
C GLN A 434 3.44 11.16 -34.76
N MET A 435 2.20 11.39 -34.32
CA MET A 435 1.02 10.74 -34.90
C MET A 435 0.80 11.11 -36.37
N ARG A 436 1.18 12.33 -36.78
CA ARG A 436 1.16 12.75 -38.19
C ARG A 436 2.26 12.07 -38.99
N ALA A 437 3.47 11.93 -38.44
CA ALA A 437 4.56 11.18 -39.07
C ALA A 437 4.19 9.70 -39.28
N ASP A 438 3.50 9.11 -38.31
CA ASP A 438 3.01 7.73 -38.38
C ASP A 438 1.76 7.58 -39.29
N GLY A 439 1.18 8.69 -39.74
CA GLY A 439 0.01 8.70 -40.63
C GLY A 439 -1.31 8.27 -39.99
N VAL A 440 -1.38 8.22 -38.65
CA VAL A 440 -2.51 7.64 -37.91
C VAL A 440 -3.58 8.64 -37.50
N ILE A 441 -3.33 9.95 -37.63
CA ILE A 441 -4.28 11.00 -37.25
C ILE A 441 -4.59 11.94 -38.41
N VAL A 442 -5.79 12.51 -38.44
CA VAL A 442 -6.17 13.58 -39.36
C VAL A 442 -5.48 14.90 -39.02
N GLU A 443 -5.71 15.94 -39.83
CA GLU A 443 -5.19 17.27 -39.52
C GLU A 443 -6.06 17.95 -38.45
N HIS A 444 -5.44 18.44 -37.38
CA HIS A 444 -6.13 19.17 -36.31
C HIS A 444 -5.90 20.68 -36.47
N LYS A 445 -6.99 21.44 -36.53
CA LYS A 445 -6.95 22.91 -36.72
C LYS A 445 -6.32 23.58 -35.51
N LYS A 446 -5.34 24.46 -35.73
CA LYS A 446 -4.87 25.40 -34.71
C LYS A 446 -5.84 26.58 -34.62
N PRO A 447 -6.08 27.13 -33.42
CA PRO A 447 -6.95 28.30 -33.28
C PRO A 447 -6.42 29.43 -34.17
N SER A 448 -7.34 30.15 -34.82
CA SER A 448 -6.98 31.31 -35.63
C SER A 448 -6.23 32.31 -34.75
N SER A 449 -5.05 32.78 -35.19
CA SER A 449 -4.33 33.84 -34.50
C SER A 449 -5.27 35.05 -34.36
N LYS A 450 -5.66 35.38 -33.13
CA LYS A 450 -6.41 36.60 -32.83
C LYS A 450 -5.49 37.81 -32.84
#